data_AF-A0A7G2K0W5-F1
#
_entry.id   AF-A0A7G2K0W5-F1
#
_cell.length_a   1.000
_cell.length_b   1.000
_cell.length_c   1.000
_cell.angle_alpha   90.00
_cell.angle_beta   90.00
_cell.angle_gamma   90.00
#
_symmetry.space_group_name_H-M   'P 1'
#
loop_
_entity.id
_entity.type
_entity.pdbx_description
1 polymer ?
#
loop_
_entity_poly.entity_id
_entity_poly.type
_entity_poly.pdbx_seq_one_letter_code
_entity_poly.pdbx_strand_id
1 'polypeptide(L)'
;MTALYYTYYPSPVGQLLILSDGESITHIDFEKEQYAPNPKWHEQDELPVFQKVRLAFKRYFNGEVERFSDIPLKPEGTAFQQAIWQALR
;
A
#
# COMPACT_ATOMS: atom_id res chain seq x y z
N MET A 1 12.17 -13.29 9.82
CA MET A 1 11.80 -12.63 8.56
C MET A 1 10.30 -12.75 8.45
N THR A 2 9.58 -11.65 8.61
CA THR A 2 8.11 -11.64 8.44
C THR A 2 7.81 -11.89 6.97
N ALA A 3 6.82 -12.72 6.66
CA ALA A 3 6.38 -12.91 5.28
C ALA A 3 5.90 -11.56 4.72
N LEU A 4 6.26 -11.26 3.47
CA LEU A 4 5.75 -10.08 2.79
C LEU A 4 4.65 -10.51 1.83
N TYR A 5 3.54 -9.81 1.88
CA TYR A 5 2.37 -10.07 1.06
C TYR A 5 2.18 -8.93 0.07
N TYR A 6 1.61 -9.24 -1.09
CA TYR A 6 1.24 -8.23 -2.06
C TYR A 6 -0.12 -8.50 -2.70
N THR A 7 -0.67 -7.43 -3.29
CA THR A 7 -1.87 -7.47 -4.12
C THR A 7 -1.78 -6.38 -5.19
N TYR A 8 -2.52 -6.55 -6.28
CA TYR A 8 -2.66 -5.53 -7.32
C TYR A 8 -4.01 -4.83 -7.25
N TYR A 9 -4.00 -3.50 -7.42
CA TYR A 9 -5.21 -2.68 -7.48
C TYR A 9 -5.29 -1.89 -8.80
N PRO A 10 -6.31 -2.12 -9.64
CA PRO A 10 -6.52 -1.30 -10.83
C PRO A 10 -7.01 0.09 -10.44
N SER A 11 -6.33 1.13 -10.91
CA SER A 11 -6.67 2.53 -10.62
C SER A 11 -6.67 3.40 -11.88
N PRO A 12 -7.27 4.60 -11.84
CA PRO A 12 -7.17 5.58 -12.93
C PRO A 12 -5.73 6.00 -13.28
N VAL A 13 -4.76 5.75 -12.39
CA VAL A 13 -3.34 6.09 -12.55
C VAL A 13 -2.47 4.87 -12.87
N GLY A 14 -3.09 3.77 -13.31
CA GLY A 14 -2.42 2.51 -13.67
C GLY A 14 -2.65 1.40 -12.64
N GLN A 15 -2.00 0.26 -12.86
CA GLN A 15 -2.04 -0.85 -11.91
C GLN A 15 -1.13 -0.54 -10.72
N LEU A 16 -1.70 -0.40 -9.52
CA LEU A 16 -0.93 -0.20 -8.29
C LEU A 16 -0.54 -1.55 -7.70
N LEU A 17 0.72 -1.69 -7.30
CA LEU A 17 1.20 -2.81 -6.50
C LEU A 17 1.22 -2.37 -5.04
N ILE A 18 0.57 -3.13 -4.16
CA ILE A 18 0.45 -2.79 -2.73
C ILE A 18 1.11 -3.89 -1.92
N LEU A 19 2.04 -3.53 -1.03
CA LEU A 19 2.80 -4.47 -0.20
C LEU A 19 2.45 -4.31 1.28
N SER A 20 2.47 -5.43 2.01
CA SER A 20 2.14 -5.50 3.43
C SER A 20 2.99 -6.52 4.16
N ASP A 21 3.29 -6.25 5.44
CA ASP A 21 3.89 -7.22 6.36
C ASP A 21 2.86 -8.20 6.98
N GLY A 22 1.61 -8.14 6.50
CA GLY A 22 0.47 -8.91 6.99
C GLY A 22 -0.50 -8.05 7.80
N GLU A 23 0.00 -7.00 8.46
CA GLU A 23 -0.80 -6.12 9.33
C GLU A 23 -0.85 -4.69 8.81
N SER A 24 0.27 -4.17 8.30
CA SER A 24 0.43 -2.77 7.86
C SER A 24 0.89 -2.68 6.42
N ILE A 25 0.43 -1.64 5.72
CA ILE A 25 0.95 -1.31 4.39
C ILE A 25 2.36 -0.74 4.53
N THR A 26 3.28 -1.33 3.77
CA THR A 26 4.69 -0.93 3.79
C THR A 26 5.05 -0.09 2.55
N HIS A 27 4.50 -0.45 1.39
CA HIS A 27 4.82 0.18 0.11
C HIS A 27 3.60 0.17 -0.83
N ILE A 28 3.54 1.17 -1.71
CA ILE A 28 2.60 1.23 -2.83
C ILE A 28 3.37 1.78 -4.03
N ASP A 29 3.49 0.98 -5.08
CA ASP A 29 4.26 1.32 -6.27
C ASP A 29 3.33 1.57 -7.46
N PHE A 30 3.59 2.65 -8.19
CA PHE A 30 2.95 2.89 -9.48
C PHE A 30 3.45 1.88 -10.52
N GLU A 31 2.60 1.56 -11.50
CA GLU A 31 2.89 0.59 -12.56
C GLU A 31 4.27 0.77 -13.21
N LYS A 32 4.71 2.01 -13.43
CA LYS A 32 6.00 2.32 -14.06
C LYS A 32 7.22 2.16 -13.15
N GLU A 33 6.99 2.07 -11.85
CA GLU A 33 8.03 1.96 -10.81
C GLU A 33 8.14 0.54 -10.26
N GLN A 34 7.26 -0.36 -10.71
CA GLN A 34 7.24 -1.75 -10.27
C GLN A 34 8.48 -2.49 -10.77
N TYR A 35 9.15 -3.14 -9.82
CA TYR A 35 10.07 -4.24 -10.12
C TYR A 35 9.29 -5.56 -10.13
N ALA A 36 9.85 -6.59 -10.77
CA ALA A 36 9.31 -7.94 -10.67
C ALA A 36 9.18 -8.32 -9.18
N PRO A 37 8.01 -8.80 -8.72
CA PRO A 37 7.82 -9.22 -7.34
C PRO A 37 8.91 -10.20 -6.91
N ASN A 38 9.44 -10.01 -5.71
CA ASN A 38 10.42 -10.96 -5.18
C ASN A 38 9.76 -12.35 -5.08
N PRO A 39 10.41 -13.44 -5.52
CA PRO A 39 9.85 -14.79 -5.42
C PRO A 39 9.50 -15.25 -4.00
N LYS A 40 10.00 -14.54 -2.97
CA LYS A 40 9.68 -14.78 -1.56
C LYS A 40 8.41 -14.05 -1.08
N TRP A 41 7.84 -13.17 -1.91
CA TRP A 41 6.60 -12.48 -1.57
C TRP A 41 5.39 -13.37 -1.93
N HIS A 42 4.32 -13.21 -1.17
CA HIS A 42 3.11 -14.00 -1.34
C HIS A 42 1.97 -13.12 -1.87
N GLU A 43 1.44 -13.46 -3.03
CA GLU A 43 0.20 -12.86 -3.49
C GLU A 43 -0.94 -13.28 -2.56
N GLN A 44 -1.64 -12.32 -1.97
CA GLN A 44 -2.73 -12.60 -1.06
C GLN A 44 -3.74 -11.45 -1.04
N ASP A 45 -4.72 -11.51 -1.92
CA ASP A 45 -5.72 -10.45 -2.08
C ASP A 45 -6.68 -10.34 -0.88
N GLU A 46 -6.85 -11.41 -0.11
CA GLU A 46 -7.87 -11.51 0.94
C GLU A 46 -7.40 -10.99 2.30
N LEU A 47 -6.17 -10.46 2.40
CA LEU A 47 -5.72 -9.88 3.67
C LEU A 47 -6.63 -8.71 4.10
N PRO A 48 -7.06 -8.66 5.39
CA PRO A 48 -7.93 -7.60 5.88
C PRO A 48 -7.40 -6.19 5.61
N VAL A 49 -6.08 -5.98 5.70
CA VAL A 49 -5.46 -4.68 5.43
C VAL A 49 -5.59 -4.25 3.96
N PHE A 50 -5.50 -5.17 3.02
CA PHE A 50 -5.71 -4.85 1.60
C PHE A 50 -7.16 -4.54 1.29
N GLN A 51 -8.12 -5.23 1.93
CA GLN A 51 -9.54 -4.91 1.78
C GLN A 51 -9.86 -3.49 2.25
N LYS A 52 -9.25 -3.05 3.36
CA LYS A 52 -9.36 -1.65 3.84
C LYS A 52 -8.81 -0.66 2.80
N VAL A 53 -7.63 -0.93 2.25
CA VAL A 53 -7.03 -0.06 1.22
C VAL A 53 -7.87 -0.02 -0.04
N ARG A 54 -8.38 -1.15 -0.52
CA ARG A 54 -9.26 -1.24 -1.70
C ARG A 54 -10.51 -0.37 -1.53
N LEU A 55 -11.14 -0.43 -0.36
CA LEU A 55 -12.31 0.39 -0.06
C LEU A 55 -11.98 1.88 -0.03
N ALA A 56 -10.89 2.26 0.64
CA ALA A 56 -10.44 3.65 0.71
C ALA A 56 -10.07 4.19 -0.68
N PHE A 57 -9.33 3.43 -1.49
CA PHE A 57 -9.00 3.79 -2.86
C PHE A 57 -10.24 3.92 -3.74
N LYS A 58 -11.21 3.02 -3.61
CA LYS A 58 -12.48 3.15 -4.35
C LYS A 58 -13.16 4.48 -4.07
N ARG A 59 -13.25 4.87 -2.79
CA ARG A 59 -13.84 6.16 -2.37
C ARG A 59 -13.03 7.34 -2.91
N TYR A 60 -11.71 7.32 -2.70
CA TYR A 60 -10.80 8.37 -3.14
C TYR A 60 -10.86 8.60 -4.66
N PHE A 61 -10.75 7.54 -5.46
CA PHE A 61 -10.78 7.65 -6.93
C PHE A 61 -12.18 8.00 -7.46
N ASN A 62 -13.24 7.79 -6.69
CA ASN A 62 -14.59 8.29 -7.00
C ASN A 62 -14.82 9.74 -6.58
N GLY A 63 -13.83 10.40 -5.98
CA GLY A 63 -13.95 11.78 -5.47
C GLY A 63 -14.73 11.90 -4.16
N GLU A 64 -14.94 10.80 -3.45
CA GLU A 64 -15.57 10.81 -2.13
C GLU A 64 -14.56 11.22 -1.04
N VAL A 65 -15.06 11.75 0.09
CA VAL A 65 -14.21 12.11 1.23
C VAL A 65 -13.59 10.85 1.85
N GLU A 66 -12.27 10.73 1.78
CA GLU A 66 -11.48 9.67 2.40
C GLU A 66 -10.26 10.28 3.11
N ARG A 67 -10.00 9.85 4.34
CA ARG A 67 -8.91 10.37 5.20
C ARG A 67 -7.79 9.36 5.42
N PHE A 68 -7.97 8.11 5.02
CA PHE A 68 -6.99 7.03 5.15
C PHE A 68 -6.52 6.75 6.59
N SER A 69 -7.19 7.31 7.60
CA SER A 69 -6.77 7.23 9.02
C SER A 69 -6.83 5.82 9.59
N ASP A 70 -7.68 4.97 9.02
CA ASP A 70 -7.92 3.60 9.49
C ASP A 70 -7.00 2.56 8.82
N ILE A 71 -6.11 3.01 7.93
CA ILE A 71 -5.13 2.16 7.28
C ILE A 71 -3.83 2.19 8.08
N PRO A 72 -3.40 1.05 8.64
CA PRO A 72 -2.12 0.96 9.33
C PRO A 72 -0.99 1.09 8.30
N LEU A 73 -0.17 2.13 8.47
CA LEU A 73 0.99 2.41 7.63
C LEU A 73 2.28 2.17 8.41
N LYS A 74 3.21 1.45 7.79
CA LYS A 74 4.54 1.17 8.33
C LYS A 74 5.58 1.29 7.22
N PRO A 75 5.76 2.49 6.65
CA PRO A 75 6.74 2.70 5.59
C PRO A 75 8.15 2.52 6.13
N GLU A 76 8.98 1.82 5.37
CA GLU A 76 10.39 1.61 5.70
C GLU A 76 11.25 2.67 5.03
N GLY A 77 12.09 3.36 5.80
CA GLY A 77 12.91 4.46 5.30
C GLY A 77 13.89 4.97 6.34
N THR A 78 14.82 5.80 5.88
CA THR A 78 15.77 6.52 6.74
C THR A 78 15.04 7.43 7.73
N ALA A 79 15.71 7.80 8.83
CA ALA A 79 15.16 8.74 9.81
C ALA A 79 14.72 10.08 9.17
N PHE A 80 15.46 10.53 8.15
CA PHE A 80 15.11 11.74 7.40
C PHE A 80 13.83 11.57 6.58
N GLN A 81 13.68 10.45 5.85
CA GLN A 81 12.45 10.15 5.10
C GLN A 81 11.24 10.01 6.03
N GLN A 82 11.41 9.33 7.16
CA GLN A 82 10.35 9.19 8.17
C GLN A 82 9.93 10.56 8.72
N ALA A 83 10.88 11.46 9.01
CA ALA A 83 10.57 12.81 9.46
C ALA A 83 9.76 13.59 8.41
N ILE A 84 10.09 13.46 7.12
CA ILE A 84 9.33 14.07 6.03
C ILE A 84 7.91 13.48 5.96
N TRP A 85 7.78 12.15 6.00
CA TRP A 85 6.47 11.50 5.92
C TRP A 85 5.55 11.88 7.07
N GLN A 86 6.09 12.06 8.28
CA GLN A 86 5.30 12.57 9.41
C GLN A 86 4.80 14.02 9.18
N ALA A 87 5.56 14.84 8.46
CA ALA A 87 5.17 16.21 8.13
C ALA A 87 4.15 16.31 6.98
N LEU A 88 4.04 15.28 6.13
CA LEU A 88 3.09 15.22 5.01
C LEU A 88 1.71 14.70 5.41
N ARG A 89 1.61 14.07 6.58
CA ARG A 89 0.38 13.44 7.08
C ARG A 89 -0.63 14.46 7.58
#